data_AF-A0A939HYJ8-F1
#
_entry.id   AF-A0A939HYJ8-F1
#
_cell.length_a   1.000
_cell.length_b   1.000
_cell.length_c   1.000
_cell.angle_alpha   90.00
_cell.angle_beta   90.00
_cell.angle_gamma   90.00
#
_symmetry.space_group_name_H-M   'P 1'
#
loop_
_entity.id
_entity.type
_entity.pdbx_description
1 polymer ?
#
loop_
_entity_poly.entity_id
_entity_poly.type
_entity_poly.pdbx_seq_one_letter_code
_entity_poly.pdbx_strand_id
1 'polypeptide(L)'
;MSPFSLKSFDLTTNLGIPVVLTLAQSRHLGPSIAVGSAAGLSYSDALTRSIEEAVTSWRSSYRAMYYDTRLSSNIERSMRISPNLGDHALYYARHENVHHFSFLHYGISVSENFQILEQKVNLRNSQEILRGLLEHLAGCQCRIVLIDLTPLDVRSVGLTVIRAVTLDLVRQSVGLVARHLNHERLLSIPLLLNLPSQVTTKQGLLAEVHPFP
;
A
#
# COMPACT_ATOMS: atom_id res chain seq x y z
N MET A 1 25.62 -6.46 -12.32
CA MET A 1 24.25 -6.99 -12.14
C MET A 1 23.56 -6.17 -11.05
N SER A 2 22.29 -5.83 -11.21
CA SER A 2 21.51 -5.15 -10.16
C SER A 2 21.41 -6.04 -8.91
N PRO A 3 21.53 -5.49 -7.68
CA PRO A 3 21.46 -6.29 -6.44
C PRO A 3 20.06 -6.85 -6.15
N PHE A 4 19.03 -6.35 -6.84
CA PHE A 4 17.65 -6.80 -6.75
C PHE A 4 16.92 -6.66 -8.11
N SER A 5 15.78 -7.34 -8.25
CA SER A 5 14.83 -7.18 -9.35
C SER A 5 13.56 -6.48 -8.86
N LEU A 6 12.90 -5.73 -9.74
CA LEU A 6 11.61 -5.11 -9.46
C LEU A 6 10.48 -5.90 -10.12
N LYS A 7 9.39 -6.13 -9.40
CA LYS A 7 8.15 -6.69 -9.94
C LYS A 7 6.95 -5.90 -9.42
N SER A 8 6.13 -5.42 -10.34
CA SER A 8 4.99 -4.57 -10.03
C SER A 8 3.66 -5.29 -10.32
N PHE A 9 2.64 -4.96 -9.54
CA PHE A 9 1.32 -5.56 -9.56
C PHE A 9 0.26 -4.46 -9.50
N ASP A 10 -0.81 -4.62 -10.27
CA ASP A 10 -1.97 -3.75 -10.22
C ASP A 10 -2.89 -4.17 -9.05
N LEU A 11 -3.16 -3.23 -8.16
CA LEU A 11 -4.09 -3.37 -7.02
C LEU A 11 -5.33 -2.48 -7.18
N THR A 12 -5.61 -1.99 -8.39
CA THR A 12 -6.76 -1.14 -8.68
C THR A 12 -8.06 -1.85 -8.29
N THR A 13 -8.91 -1.14 -7.58
CA THR A 13 -10.20 -1.65 -7.10
C THR A 13 -11.36 -1.09 -7.92
N ASN A 14 -12.58 -1.37 -7.49
CA ASN A 14 -13.80 -0.79 -8.07
C ASN A 14 -13.84 0.76 -8.06
N LEU A 15 -12.93 1.42 -7.33
CA LEU A 15 -12.76 2.87 -7.38
C LEU A 15 -12.11 3.35 -8.69
N GLY A 16 -11.48 2.49 -9.48
CA GLY A 16 -10.83 2.88 -10.74
C GLY A 16 -9.67 3.89 -10.59
N ILE A 17 -9.15 4.06 -9.38
CA ILE A 17 -7.93 4.81 -9.09
C ILE A 17 -6.75 3.85 -9.28
N PRO A 18 -5.78 4.15 -10.17
CA PRO A 18 -4.56 3.36 -10.31
C PRO A 18 -3.86 3.17 -8.97
N VAL A 19 -3.70 1.90 -8.55
CA VAL A 19 -2.90 1.53 -7.39
C VAL A 19 -1.89 0.47 -7.81
N VAL A 20 -0.61 0.74 -7.58
CA VAL A 20 0.47 -0.19 -7.94
C VAL A 20 1.21 -0.61 -6.69
N LEU A 21 1.46 -1.92 -6.59
CA LEU A 21 2.36 -2.52 -5.62
C LEU A 21 3.65 -2.95 -6.33
N THR A 22 4.80 -2.56 -5.80
CA THR A 22 6.10 -2.97 -6.33
C THR A 22 6.90 -3.70 -5.27
N LEU A 23 7.46 -4.86 -5.64
CA LEU A 23 8.42 -5.61 -4.85
C LEU A 23 9.84 -5.37 -5.38
N ALA A 24 10.76 -4.97 -4.50
CA ALA A 24 12.19 -5.06 -4.72
C ALA A 24 12.70 -6.36 -4.11
N GLN A 25 13.10 -7.32 -4.95
CA GLN A 25 13.44 -8.68 -4.53
C GLN A 25 14.92 -8.98 -4.74
N SER A 26 15.62 -9.42 -3.70
CA SER A 26 16.98 -9.96 -3.81
C SER A 26 17.02 -11.44 -3.43
N ARG A 27 17.86 -12.21 -4.14
CA ARG A 27 18.08 -13.63 -3.86
C ARG A 27 19.30 -13.90 -2.99
N HIS A 28 20.23 -12.93 -2.88
CA HIS A 28 21.57 -13.22 -2.38
C HIS A 28 22.16 -12.15 -1.46
N LEU A 29 21.87 -10.86 -1.68
CA LEU A 29 22.51 -9.76 -0.95
C LEU A 29 21.47 -8.75 -0.48
N GLY A 30 21.50 -8.44 0.82
CA GLY A 30 20.60 -7.47 1.42
C GLY A 30 19.19 -8.00 1.71
N PRO A 31 18.21 -7.11 1.86
CA PRO A 31 16.81 -7.47 2.07
C PRO A 31 16.29 -8.36 0.94
N SER A 32 15.69 -9.47 1.33
CA SER A 32 15.09 -10.43 0.40
C SER A 32 13.87 -9.85 -0.31
N ILE A 33 13.00 -9.13 0.42
CA ILE A 33 11.89 -8.35 -0.10
C ILE A 33 11.88 -6.99 0.59
N ALA A 34 11.66 -5.95 -0.21
CA ALA A 34 11.11 -4.69 0.23
C ALA A 34 9.93 -4.32 -0.67
N VAL A 35 9.02 -3.51 -0.14
CA VAL A 35 7.75 -3.21 -0.79
C VAL A 35 7.55 -1.71 -0.86
N GLY A 36 6.94 -1.25 -1.94
CA GLY A 36 6.34 0.07 -2.08
C GLY A 36 4.97 -0.05 -2.71
N SER A 37 4.05 0.83 -2.33
CA SER A 37 2.69 0.84 -2.88
C SER A 37 2.19 2.27 -3.01
N ALA A 38 1.73 2.63 -4.19
CA ALA A 38 1.25 3.98 -4.43
C ALA A 38 -0.05 3.98 -5.22
N ALA A 39 -0.95 4.88 -4.84
CA ALA A 39 -2.08 5.29 -5.66
C ALA A 39 -1.69 6.56 -6.43
N GLY A 40 -2.09 6.64 -7.70
CA GLY A 40 -1.76 7.76 -8.58
C GLY A 40 -2.94 8.18 -9.44
N LEU A 41 -2.82 9.36 -10.07
CA LEU A 41 -3.80 9.81 -11.06
C LEU A 41 -3.69 9.02 -12.38
N SER A 42 -2.52 8.45 -12.65
CA SER A 42 -2.25 7.54 -13.76
C SER A 42 -1.46 6.33 -13.28
N TYR A 43 -1.42 5.26 -14.08
CA TYR A 43 -0.56 4.11 -13.78
C TYR A 43 0.92 4.49 -13.82
N SER A 44 1.31 5.41 -14.70
CA SER A 44 2.70 5.91 -14.74
C SER A 44 3.12 6.60 -13.44
N ASP A 45 2.25 7.46 -12.88
CA ASP A 45 2.47 8.11 -11.59
C ASP A 45 2.51 7.09 -10.45
N ALA A 46 1.50 6.21 -10.38
CA ALA A 46 1.42 5.16 -9.36
C ALA A 46 2.63 4.21 -9.42
N LEU A 47 3.03 3.78 -10.61
CA LEU A 47 4.18 2.89 -10.82
C LEU A 47 5.47 3.56 -10.37
N THR A 48 5.73 4.78 -10.84
CA THR A 48 6.94 5.55 -10.47
C THR A 48 7.07 5.67 -8.96
N ARG A 49 6.01 6.13 -8.29
CA ARG A 49 6.00 6.31 -6.83
C ARG A 49 6.14 5.00 -6.08
N SER A 50 5.50 3.92 -6.55
CA SER A 50 5.64 2.60 -5.91
C SER A 50 7.06 2.04 -6.04
N ILE A 51 7.75 2.29 -7.16
CA ILE A 51 9.15 1.90 -7.36
C ILE A 51 10.06 2.71 -6.43
N GLU A 52 9.89 4.03 -6.37
CA GLU A 52 10.67 4.90 -5.49
C GLU A 52 10.56 4.48 -4.03
N GLU A 53 9.34 4.13 -3.59
CA GLU A 53 9.09 3.64 -2.24
C GLU A 53 9.73 2.25 -2.02
N ALA A 54 9.57 1.30 -2.95
CA ALA A 54 10.17 -0.02 -2.82
C ALA A 54 11.70 0.03 -2.73
N VAL A 55 12.35 0.87 -3.55
CA VAL A 55 13.80 1.07 -3.54
C VAL A 55 14.25 1.78 -2.26
N THR A 56 13.50 2.79 -1.81
CA THR A 56 13.79 3.50 -0.55
C THR A 56 13.66 2.58 0.65
N SER A 57 12.62 1.74 0.67
CA SER A 57 12.37 0.72 1.69
C SER A 57 13.48 -0.32 1.68
N TRP A 58 13.91 -0.79 0.50
CA TRP A 58 15.03 -1.71 0.35
C TRP A 58 16.33 -1.13 0.91
N ARG A 59 16.68 0.11 0.52
CA ARG A 59 17.89 0.77 1.01
C ARG A 59 17.87 0.98 2.53
N SER A 60 16.73 1.36 3.08
CA SER A 60 16.55 1.59 4.52
C SER A 60 16.70 0.29 5.29
N SER A 61 16.07 -0.79 4.80
CA SER A 61 16.17 -2.13 5.39
C SER A 61 17.59 -2.68 5.30
N TYR A 62 18.27 -2.50 4.16
CA TYR A 62 19.68 -2.84 4.00
C TYR A 62 20.52 -2.14 5.07
N ARG A 63 20.38 -0.82 5.20
CA ARG A 63 21.15 -0.05 6.18
C ARG A 63 20.88 -0.54 7.61
N ALA A 64 19.61 -0.76 7.96
CA ALA A 64 19.26 -1.29 9.27
C ALA A 64 19.85 -2.69 9.51
N MET A 65 19.86 -3.55 8.50
CA MET A 65 20.41 -4.91 8.63
C MET A 65 21.92 -4.94 8.88
N TYR A 66 22.68 -4.06 8.23
CA TYR A 66 24.15 -4.07 8.29
C TYR A 66 24.74 -3.12 9.33
N TYR A 67 24.02 -2.06 9.71
CA TYR A 67 24.58 -0.98 10.55
C TYR A 67 23.78 -0.71 11.83
N ASP A 68 22.59 -1.28 12.00
CA ASP A 68 21.81 -1.09 13.23
C ASP A 68 21.92 -2.33 14.13
N THR A 69 22.59 -2.18 15.27
CA THR A 69 22.71 -3.22 16.30
C THR A 69 21.40 -3.50 17.04
N ARG A 70 20.36 -2.69 16.78
CA ARG A 70 19.01 -2.83 17.38
C ARG A 70 18.08 -3.74 16.59
N LEU A 71 18.57 -4.45 15.57
CA LEU A 71 17.84 -5.55 14.95
C LEU A 71 17.36 -6.48 16.06
N SER A 72 16.11 -6.28 16.49
CA SER A 72 15.67 -6.87 17.73
C SER A 72 15.68 -8.38 17.51
N SER A 73 16.27 -9.11 18.46
CA SER A 73 16.20 -10.57 18.50
C SER A 73 14.76 -11.10 18.62
N ASN A 74 13.76 -10.22 18.54
CA ASN A 74 12.35 -10.48 18.79
C ASN A 74 11.42 -9.73 17.82
N ILE A 75 11.83 -9.47 16.57
CA ILE A 75 10.95 -8.88 15.53
C ILE A 75 9.60 -9.61 15.48
N GLU A 76 9.59 -10.95 15.54
CA GLU A 76 8.35 -11.75 15.59
C GLU A 76 7.42 -11.36 16.74
N ARG A 77 7.99 -11.12 17.93
CA ARG A 77 7.24 -10.67 19.10
C ARG A 77 6.74 -9.23 18.91
N SER A 78 7.55 -8.35 18.31
CA SER A 78 7.15 -6.97 17.98
C SER A 78 5.92 -6.96 17.08
N MET A 79 5.91 -7.78 16.03
CA MET A 79 4.81 -7.93 15.07
C MET A 79 3.48 -8.38 15.73
N ARG A 80 3.57 -9.12 16.84
CA ARG A 80 2.40 -9.61 17.59
C ARG A 80 1.89 -8.64 18.64
N ILE A 81 2.76 -7.86 19.30
CA ILE A 81 2.41 -7.11 20.51
C ILE A 81 2.37 -5.60 20.29
N SER A 82 3.33 -5.05 19.56
CA SER A 82 3.47 -3.60 19.35
C SER A 82 4.10 -3.32 17.99
N PRO A 83 3.39 -3.65 16.91
CA PRO A 83 3.95 -3.60 15.57
C PRO A 83 4.26 -2.14 15.19
N ASN A 84 5.51 -1.89 14.80
CA ASN A 84 5.91 -0.64 14.17
C ASN A 84 6.32 -0.91 12.72
N LEU A 85 6.23 0.12 11.87
CA LEU A 85 6.48 0.01 10.43
C LEU A 85 7.91 -0.45 10.10
N GLY A 86 8.90 -0.08 10.93
CA GLY A 86 10.29 -0.46 10.72
C GLY A 86 10.54 -1.95 10.95
N ASP A 87 10.09 -2.49 12.08
CA ASP A 87 10.15 -3.92 12.39
C ASP A 87 9.37 -4.75 11.37
N HIS A 88 8.26 -4.19 10.87
CA HIS A 88 7.45 -4.79 9.83
C HIS A 88 8.21 -4.93 8.50
N ALA A 89 8.90 -3.88 8.07
CA ALA A 89 9.77 -3.94 6.89
C ALA A 89 10.93 -4.94 7.10
N LEU A 90 11.54 -4.96 8.29
CA LEU A 90 12.64 -5.87 8.61
C LEU A 90 12.22 -7.33 8.73
N TYR A 91 10.99 -7.60 9.17
CA TYR A 91 10.43 -8.95 9.19
C TYR A 91 10.43 -9.54 7.78
N TYR A 92 9.90 -8.82 6.80
CA TYR A 92 9.86 -9.28 5.40
C TYR A 92 11.19 -9.14 4.66
N ALA A 93 12.14 -8.37 5.19
CA ALA A 93 13.51 -8.34 4.66
C ALA A 93 14.23 -9.70 4.81
N ARG A 94 13.81 -10.57 5.74
CA ARG A 94 14.42 -11.90 5.95
C ARG A 94 14.01 -12.90 4.88
N HIS A 95 14.97 -13.64 4.35
CA HIS A 95 14.75 -14.65 3.30
C HIS A 95 13.72 -15.73 3.69
N GLU A 96 13.65 -16.09 4.97
CA GLU A 96 12.67 -17.07 5.48
C GLU A 96 11.21 -16.62 5.29
N ASN A 97 10.95 -15.30 5.24
CA ASN A 97 9.61 -14.72 5.17
C ASN A 97 9.14 -14.38 3.74
N VAL A 98 9.96 -14.67 2.72
CA VAL A 98 9.64 -14.42 1.30
C VAL A 98 8.36 -15.15 0.86
N HIS A 99 8.10 -16.32 1.43
CA HIS A 99 6.97 -17.19 1.06
C HIS A 99 5.60 -16.52 1.30
N HIS A 100 5.50 -15.54 2.20
CA HIS A 100 4.27 -14.77 2.44
C HIS A 100 3.82 -13.95 1.24
N PHE A 101 4.68 -13.71 0.23
CA PHE A 101 4.34 -13.01 -1.00
C PHE A 101 3.98 -13.93 -2.17
N SER A 102 3.99 -15.25 -1.94
CA SER A 102 3.71 -16.23 -3.00
C SER A 102 2.33 -16.03 -3.65
N PHE A 103 1.34 -15.54 -2.90
CA PHE A 103 -0.01 -15.23 -3.41
C PHE A 103 0.01 -14.25 -4.59
N LEU A 104 0.97 -13.32 -4.66
CA LEU A 104 1.09 -12.37 -5.76
C LEU A 104 1.50 -13.05 -7.08
N HIS A 105 2.01 -14.28 -7.03
CA HIS A 105 2.38 -15.05 -8.21
C HIS A 105 1.26 -15.95 -8.73
N TYR A 106 0.18 -16.11 -7.96
CA TYR A 106 -0.97 -16.94 -8.31
C TYR A 106 -2.19 -16.12 -8.78
N GLY A 107 -2.02 -14.82 -9.02
CA GLY A 107 -3.07 -13.90 -9.44
C GLY A 107 -3.42 -13.99 -10.93
N ILE A 108 -4.72 -13.88 -11.23
CA ILE A 108 -5.24 -13.61 -12.58
C ILE A 108 -4.93 -12.15 -12.90
N SER A 109 -4.41 -11.88 -14.10
CA SER A 109 -4.29 -10.52 -14.61
C SER A 109 -5.69 -9.94 -14.76
N VAL A 110 -6.10 -9.02 -13.87
CA VAL A 110 -7.42 -8.41 -13.95
C VAL A 110 -7.43 -7.45 -15.14
N SER A 111 -8.44 -7.65 -15.99
CA SER A 111 -8.63 -7.11 -17.33
C SER A 111 -8.72 -5.58 -17.41
N GLU A 112 -8.30 -5.09 -18.58
CA GLU A 112 -8.28 -3.78 -19.27
C GLU A 112 -9.38 -2.71 -18.96
N ASN A 113 -10.37 -2.99 -18.10
CA ASN A 113 -11.60 -2.18 -18.01
C ASN A 113 -11.63 -1.10 -16.90
N PHE A 114 -10.55 -0.89 -16.13
CA PHE A 114 -10.54 0.07 -15.01
C PHE A 114 -9.71 1.35 -15.24
N GLN A 115 -9.46 1.73 -16.50
CA GLN A 115 -8.72 2.95 -16.86
C GLN A 115 -9.54 4.26 -16.78
N ILE A 116 -10.47 4.37 -15.82
CA ILE A 116 -11.44 5.49 -15.79
C ILE A 116 -10.76 6.83 -15.48
N LEU A 117 -9.71 6.84 -14.65
CA LEU A 117 -9.06 8.08 -14.24
C LEU A 117 -7.96 8.55 -15.19
N GLU A 118 -7.23 7.65 -15.87
CA GLU A 118 -6.18 8.06 -16.82
C GLU A 118 -6.71 8.98 -17.92
N GLN A 119 -7.95 8.76 -18.37
CA GLN A 119 -8.58 9.55 -19.42
C GLN A 119 -9.06 10.95 -18.92
N LYS A 120 -9.24 11.14 -17.62
CA LYS A 120 -9.73 12.41 -17.02
C LYS A 120 -8.61 13.35 -16.56
N VAL A 121 -7.34 12.93 -16.58
CA VAL A 121 -6.21 13.68 -16.00
C VAL A 121 -5.64 14.77 -16.93
N ASN A 122 -6.29 15.06 -18.05
CA ASN A 122 -5.96 16.20 -18.91
C ASN A 122 -6.35 17.59 -18.31
N LEU A 123 -6.62 17.65 -17.00
CA LEU A 123 -6.99 18.85 -16.26
C LEU A 123 -5.73 19.66 -15.94
N ARG A 124 -5.77 20.98 -16.21
CA ARG A 124 -4.56 21.82 -16.28
C ARG A 124 -4.18 22.47 -14.94
N ASN A 125 -5.03 22.39 -13.91
CA ASN A 125 -4.73 22.92 -12.59
C ASN A 125 -5.14 21.96 -11.46
N SER A 126 -4.50 22.10 -10.30
CA SER A 126 -4.69 21.23 -9.14
C SER A 126 -6.10 21.29 -8.54
N GLN A 127 -6.79 22.43 -8.67
CA GLN A 127 -8.15 22.61 -8.17
C GLN A 127 -9.15 21.77 -8.98
N GLU A 128 -9.04 21.76 -10.31
CA GLU A 128 -9.86 20.95 -11.19
C GLU A 128 -9.63 19.46 -10.96
N ILE A 129 -8.37 19.04 -10.81
CA ILE A 129 -8.00 17.67 -10.48
C ILE A 129 -8.67 17.24 -9.17
N LEU A 130 -8.56 18.05 -8.12
CA LEU A 130 -9.18 17.75 -6.83
C LEU A 130 -10.71 17.67 -6.95
N ARG A 131 -11.34 18.61 -7.66
CA ARG A 131 -12.79 18.59 -7.88
C ARG A 131 -13.22 17.33 -8.62
N GLY A 132 -12.54 16.98 -9.70
CA GLY A 132 -12.83 15.77 -10.48
C GLY A 132 -12.64 14.49 -9.65
N LEU A 133 -11.62 14.45 -8.79
CA LEU A 133 -11.39 13.34 -7.87
C LEU A 133 -12.52 13.21 -6.84
N LEU A 134 -12.98 14.33 -6.26
CA LEU A 134 -14.08 14.34 -5.30
C LEU A 134 -15.40 13.91 -5.95
N GLU A 135 -15.70 14.41 -7.16
CA GLU A 135 -16.88 14.00 -7.94
C GLU A 135 -16.85 12.51 -8.28
N HIS A 136 -15.67 12.00 -8.68
CA HIS A 136 -15.47 10.60 -8.98
C HIS A 136 -15.68 9.72 -7.75
N LEU A 137 -15.05 10.06 -6.62
CA LEU A 137 -15.19 9.34 -5.35
C LEU A 137 -16.62 9.38 -4.83
N ALA A 138 -17.32 10.50 -4.97
CA ALA A 138 -18.74 10.63 -4.64
C ALA A 138 -19.60 9.71 -5.54
N GLY A 139 -19.29 9.62 -6.85
CA GLY A 139 -19.93 8.68 -7.78
C GLY A 139 -19.72 7.21 -7.39
N CYS A 140 -18.59 6.89 -6.75
CA CYS A 140 -18.30 5.58 -6.16
C CYS A 140 -18.88 5.39 -4.75
N GLN A 141 -19.77 6.27 -4.29
CA GLN A 141 -20.36 6.27 -2.95
C GLN A 141 -19.33 6.36 -1.81
N CYS A 142 -18.14 6.92 -2.08
CA CYS A 142 -17.09 7.16 -1.10
C CYS A 142 -17.20 8.61 -0.60
N ARG A 143 -17.57 8.78 0.67
CA ARG A 143 -17.69 10.09 1.31
C ARG A 143 -16.38 10.43 2.00
N ILE A 144 -15.89 11.63 1.74
CA ILE A 144 -14.61 12.10 2.27
C ILE A 144 -14.83 13.41 2.99
N VAL A 145 -14.30 13.50 4.21
CA VAL A 145 -14.24 14.72 4.99
C VAL A 145 -12.80 15.22 4.96
N LEU A 146 -12.61 16.48 4.59
CA LEU A 146 -11.32 17.16 4.65
C LEU A 146 -11.28 18.02 5.92
N ILE A 147 -10.27 17.80 6.75
CA ILE A 147 -10.07 18.53 8.01
C ILE A 147 -8.82 19.39 7.83
N ASP A 148 -8.96 20.72 7.94
CA ASP A 148 -7.82 21.63 8.01
C ASP A 148 -7.19 21.53 9.41
N LEU A 149 -5.96 21.02 9.44
CA LEU A 149 -5.16 20.86 10.64
C LEU A 149 -4.01 21.87 10.70
N THR A 150 -3.99 22.87 9.83
CA THR A 150 -2.85 23.79 9.64
C THR A 150 -2.64 24.66 10.89
N PRO A 151 -1.55 24.44 11.65
CA PRO A 151 -1.18 25.32 12.76
C PRO A 151 -0.83 26.73 12.28
N LEU A 152 -0.96 27.73 13.14
CA LEU A 152 -0.74 29.15 12.75
C LEU A 152 0.70 29.42 12.29
N ASP A 153 1.69 28.80 12.94
CA ASP A 153 3.12 28.88 12.59
C ASP A 153 3.44 28.18 11.26
N VAL A 154 2.77 27.07 10.95
CA VAL A 154 2.88 26.42 9.64
C VAL A 154 2.21 27.25 8.54
N ARG A 155 1.07 27.88 8.85
CA ARG A 155 0.36 28.78 7.92
C ARG A 155 1.20 30.01 7.60
N SER A 156 1.95 30.55 8.57
CA SER A 156 2.77 31.75 8.39
C SER A 156 3.90 31.57 7.37
N VAL A 157 4.35 30.33 7.13
CA VAL A 157 5.33 29.99 6.10
C VAL A 157 4.69 29.51 4.79
N GLY A 158 3.37 29.66 4.63
CA GLY A 158 2.63 29.34 3.40
C GLY A 158 2.33 27.85 3.20
N LEU A 159 2.44 27.02 4.24
CA LEU A 159 2.12 25.60 4.18
C LEU A 159 0.70 25.32 4.68
N THR A 160 0.12 24.20 4.23
CA THR A 160 -1.21 23.73 4.64
C THR A 160 -1.14 22.26 4.99
N VAL A 161 -1.82 21.87 6.07
CA VAL A 161 -1.92 20.48 6.54
C VAL A 161 -3.38 20.07 6.51
N ILE A 162 -3.73 19.13 5.63
CA ILE A 162 -5.08 18.59 5.52
C ILE A 162 -5.07 17.11 5.92
N ARG A 163 -6.08 16.68 6.67
CA ARG A 163 -6.38 15.25 6.85
C ARG A 163 -7.67 14.91 6.11
N ALA A 164 -7.57 13.98 5.16
CA ALA A 164 -8.73 13.35 4.53
C ALA A 164 -9.17 12.13 5.35
N VAL A 165 -10.46 12.04 5.66
CA VAL A 165 -11.05 10.94 6.43
C VAL A 165 -12.24 10.37 5.68
N THR A 166 -12.32 9.05 5.61
CA THR A 166 -13.49 8.32 5.11
C THR A 166 -13.71 7.07 5.95
N LEU A 167 -14.98 6.70 6.13
CA LEU A 167 -15.39 5.43 6.73
C LEU A 167 -15.70 4.37 5.68
N ASP A 168 -15.69 4.76 4.40
CA ASP A 168 -16.11 3.90 3.29
C ASP A 168 -14.92 3.12 2.70
N LEU A 169 -13.69 3.31 3.20
CA LEU A 169 -12.48 2.59 2.80
C LEU A 169 -11.85 1.80 3.95
N VAL A 170 -11.15 0.72 3.61
CA VAL A 170 -10.46 -0.12 4.59
C VAL A 170 -9.05 0.40 4.81
N ARG A 171 -8.72 0.70 6.07
CA ARG A 171 -7.36 1.06 6.47
C ARG A 171 -6.47 -0.19 6.49
N GLN A 172 -5.25 -0.06 5.99
CA GLN A 172 -4.20 -1.07 6.21
C GLN A 172 -3.98 -1.27 7.71
N SER A 173 -3.84 -2.52 8.12
CA SER A 173 -3.66 -2.88 9.52
C SER A 173 -2.20 -3.22 9.76
N VAL A 174 -1.56 -2.55 10.71
CA VAL A 174 -0.17 -2.81 11.09
C VAL A 174 -0.18 -3.88 12.18
N GLY A 175 0.36 -5.07 11.87
CA GLY A 175 0.40 -6.24 12.77
C GLY A 175 -0.94 -6.98 12.96
N LEU A 176 -1.08 -7.64 14.12
CA LEU A 176 -2.19 -8.58 14.40
C LEU A 176 -3.23 -8.07 15.41
N VAL A 177 -2.91 -7.05 16.23
CA VAL A 177 -3.73 -6.68 17.39
C VAL A 177 -5.01 -5.93 17.00
N ALA A 178 -4.93 -5.01 16.02
CA ALA A 178 -6.05 -4.17 15.63
C ALA A 178 -6.27 -4.24 14.12
N ARG A 179 -7.08 -5.20 13.67
CA ARG A 179 -7.41 -5.38 12.25
C ARG A 179 -8.84 -4.97 11.92
N HIS A 180 -8.99 -4.28 10.80
CA HIS A 180 -10.29 -3.77 10.31
C HIS A 180 -11.06 -4.83 9.50
N LEU A 181 -11.16 -6.07 10.01
CA LEU A 181 -11.63 -7.24 9.25
C LEU A 181 -13.15 -7.32 9.04
N ASN A 182 -13.92 -6.50 9.75
CA ASN A 182 -15.39 -6.52 9.63
C ASN A 182 -15.93 -5.53 8.59
N HIS A 183 -15.06 -4.94 7.78
CA HIS A 183 -15.48 -3.99 6.76
C HIS A 183 -16.00 -4.73 5.52
N GLU A 184 -17.20 -4.35 5.04
CA GLU A 184 -17.90 -5.02 3.93
C GLU A 184 -17.03 -5.18 2.67
N ARG A 185 -16.29 -4.12 2.31
CA ARG A 185 -15.36 -4.12 1.18
C ARG A 185 -14.33 -5.25 1.16
N LEU A 186 -13.95 -5.83 2.31
CA LEU A 186 -13.04 -6.98 2.32
C LEU A 186 -13.67 -8.23 1.72
N LEU A 187 -15.00 -8.32 1.70
CA LEU A 187 -15.75 -9.43 1.12
C LEU A 187 -16.33 -9.06 -0.24
N SER A 188 -16.90 -7.87 -0.39
CA SER A 188 -17.61 -7.47 -1.62
C SER A 188 -16.67 -7.14 -2.78
N ILE A 189 -15.53 -6.47 -2.53
CA ILE A 189 -14.62 -6.06 -3.62
C ILE A 189 -13.95 -7.25 -4.30
N PRO A 190 -13.41 -8.27 -3.60
CA PRO A 190 -12.86 -9.45 -4.26
C PRO A 190 -13.88 -10.15 -5.17
N LEU A 191 -15.16 -10.22 -4.75
CA LEU A 191 -16.24 -10.80 -5.56
C LEU A 191 -16.50 -9.97 -6.83
N LEU A 192 -16.57 -8.64 -6.70
CA LEU A 192 -16.74 -7.73 -7.84
C LEU A 192 -15.58 -7.82 -8.84
N LEU A 193 -14.37 -8.11 -8.34
CA LEU A 193 -13.16 -8.29 -9.16
C LEU A 193 -12.97 -9.73 -9.66
N ASN A 194 -13.93 -10.63 -9.42
CA ASN A 194 -13.85 -12.06 -9.75
C ASN A 194 -12.58 -12.74 -9.22
N LEU A 195 -12.10 -12.33 -8.04
CA LEU A 195 -10.97 -12.98 -7.38
C LEU A 195 -11.38 -14.32 -6.74
N PRO A 196 -10.47 -15.31 -6.63
CA PRO A 196 -10.78 -16.62 -6.08
C PRO A 196 -11.39 -16.59 -4.67
N SER A 197 -12.44 -17.39 -4.45
CA SER A 197 -13.22 -17.45 -3.21
C SER A 197 -12.46 -17.98 -1.99
N GLN A 198 -11.30 -18.63 -2.17
CA GLN A 198 -10.47 -19.08 -1.05
C GLN A 198 -9.85 -17.91 -0.25
N VAL A 199 -9.79 -16.70 -0.84
CA VAL A 199 -9.21 -15.49 -0.23
C VAL A 199 -10.20 -14.77 0.69
N THR A 200 -11.50 -15.10 0.68
CA THR A 200 -12.56 -14.28 1.30
C THR A 200 -13.02 -14.75 2.67
N THR A 201 -12.42 -15.79 3.28
CA THR A 201 -12.78 -16.17 4.65
C THR A 201 -12.10 -15.26 5.68
N LYS A 202 -12.83 -14.86 6.72
CA LYS A 202 -12.26 -14.07 7.84
C LYS A 202 -11.04 -14.76 8.48
N GLN A 203 -11.04 -16.09 8.51
CA GLN A 203 -9.95 -16.89 9.05
C GLN A 203 -8.71 -16.84 8.15
N GLY A 204 -8.88 -16.85 6.83
CA GLY A 204 -7.78 -16.60 5.88
C GLY A 204 -7.17 -15.21 6.05
N LEU A 205 -8.00 -14.17 6.27
CA LEU A 205 -7.55 -12.80 6.53
C LEU A 205 -6.84 -12.63 7.89
N LEU A 206 -6.92 -13.60 8.80
CA LEU A 206 -6.27 -13.60 10.11
C LEU A 206 -4.95 -14.39 10.15
N ALA A 207 -4.68 -15.21 9.12
CA ALA A 207 -3.62 -16.21 9.18
C ALA A 207 -2.22 -15.59 9.32
N GLU A 208 -1.95 -14.52 8.56
CA GLU A 208 -0.62 -13.94 8.47
C GLU A 208 -0.61 -12.45 8.78
N VAL A 209 0.54 -11.95 9.24
CA VAL A 209 0.77 -10.51 9.32
C VAL A 209 0.61 -9.91 7.92
N HIS A 210 0.02 -8.72 7.83
CA HIS A 210 -0.10 -8.03 6.55
C HIS A 210 1.31 -7.85 5.97
N PRO A 211 1.57 -8.07 4.68
CA PRO A 211 2.94 -8.03 4.16
C PRO A 211 3.50 -6.62 3.91
N PHE A 212 2.67 -5.58 4.02
CA PHE A 212 3.06 -4.21 3.70
C PHE A 212 3.18 -3.37 4.99
N PRO A 213 4.32 -2.72 5.24
CA PRO A 213 4.44 -1.74 6.32
C PRO A 213 3.50 -0.56 6.05
#